data_AF-A0A519XTI9-F1
#
_entry.id   AF-A0A519XTI9-F1
#
_cell.length_a   1.000
_cell.length_b   1.000
_cell.length_c   1.000
_cell.angle_alpha   90.00
_cell.angle_beta   90.00
_cell.angle_gamma   90.00
#
_symmetry.space_group_name_H-M   'P 1'
#
loop_
_entity.id
_entity.type
_entity.pdbx_description
1 polymer ?
#
loop_
_entity_poly.entity_id
_entity_poly.type
_entity_poly.pdbx_seq_one_letter_code
_entity_poly.pdbx_strand_id
1 'polypeptide(L)'
;GIHHVMARAIKDIFCRYKTIKGYQVKRKAGWDTHGLPVELGTEKELGITKEDIGRTISIEDYNEACKKTVMRYTDVWNDLTEKMGYWVDMDDPYITYKSKYMESVWWLLKQIYDKGLIYKGYTIQPYSPKAGTGLSSHEVNQPGAYRDVTDTTIVAQFKALVDTLPAFLQGFGDIYLLAWTTTPWTLPSNTALTVGPKIDYVLVRTFNQYTFLPTNVILAKNLVGKQFSKGFFESNEAEDFTNFKAGDKKIPYQILAECKGSELVGIKYEQLLTYALPYNNPENAFRVISGDFVTTEDGTGIVHTAPTFGADDAKVAKEAVPEIPPMLVKDDNDILVPLVDLQGKFTKHVGPFAGKYVKNEYYSAGEAPEKSVDVELAILLKEENKAFKVEKYVHSYPHSWRTDEPLLYYPLDSWFIKVTDIKDRMFDLNETINWKPKATGEGRFGNWLKNANDWNLSRSRYWGIPLPIW
;
A
#
# COMPACT_ATOMS: atom_id res chain seq x y z
N GLY A 1 21.26 -8.92 18.41
CA GLY A 1 21.85 -7.67 18.96
C GLY A 1 21.70 -7.61 20.48
N ILE A 2 22.26 -6.56 21.12
CA ILE A 2 22.27 -6.39 22.59
C ILE A 2 20.87 -6.39 23.24
N HIS A 3 19.85 -6.02 22.49
CA HIS A 3 18.45 -6.01 22.95
C HIS A 3 17.97 -7.38 23.47
N HIS A 4 18.51 -8.49 22.96
CA HIS A 4 18.15 -9.82 23.48
C HIS A 4 18.71 -10.06 24.89
N VAL A 5 19.92 -9.56 25.18
CA VAL A 5 20.52 -9.63 26.51
C VAL A 5 19.72 -8.79 27.49
N MET A 6 19.35 -7.56 27.10
CA MET A 6 18.51 -6.67 27.91
C MET A 6 17.16 -7.32 28.24
N ALA A 7 16.47 -7.86 27.23
CA ALA A 7 15.16 -8.50 27.42
C ALA A 7 15.26 -9.74 28.33
N ARG A 8 16.30 -10.56 28.17
CA ARG A 8 16.53 -11.75 29.01
C ARG A 8 16.91 -11.39 30.44
N ALA A 9 17.74 -10.37 30.65
CA ALA A 9 18.10 -9.88 31.98
C ALA A 9 16.87 -9.43 32.78
N ILE A 10 15.98 -8.65 32.15
CA ILE A 10 14.72 -8.22 32.79
C ILE A 10 13.86 -9.44 33.20
N LYS A 11 13.66 -10.39 32.28
CA LYS A 11 12.89 -11.62 32.57
C LYS A 11 13.48 -12.40 33.74
N ASP A 12 14.80 -12.57 33.76
CA ASP A 12 15.51 -13.34 34.78
C ASP A 12 15.42 -12.70 36.17
N ILE A 13 15.63 -11.38 36.26
CA ILE A 13 15.59 -10.63 37.52
C ILE A 13 14.26 -10.86 38.26
N PHE A 14 13.13 -10.71 37.56
CA PHE A 14 11.82 -10.90 38.17
C PHE A 14 11.54 -12.36 38.53
N CYS A 15 11.96 -13.30 37.69
CA CYS A 15 11.81 -14.73 37.99
C CYS A 15 12.59 -15.12 39.25
N ARG A 16 13.83 -14.64 39.39
CA ARG A 16 14.65 -14.85 40.60
C ARG A 16 14.04 -14.19 41.83
N TYR A 17 13.64 -12.92 41.71
CA TYR A 17 12.98 -12.19 42.80
C TYR A 17 11.76 -12.94 43.32
N LYS A 18 10.90 -13.45 42.43
CA LYS A 18 9.71 -14.24 42.80
C LYS A 18 10.09 -15.56 43.46
N THR A 19 11.12 -16.25 42.97
CA THR A 19 11.63 -17.46 43.63
C THR A 19 12.11 -17.16 45.06
N ILE A 20 12.86 -16.08 45.29
CA ILE A 20 13.31 -15.65 46.63
C ILE A 20 12.11 -15.31 47.54
N LYS A 21 11.01 -14.81 46.97
CA LYS A 21 9.75 -14.57 47.69
C LYS A 21 8.94 -15.85 47.98
N GLY A 22 9.46 -17.03 47.69
CA GLY A 22 8.82 -18.32 47.97
C GLY A 22 7.89 -18.84 46.87
N TYR A 23 7.87 -18.23 45.69
CA TYR A 23 7.05 -18.70 44.57
C TYR A 23 7.76 -19.79 43.76
N GLN A 24 7.03 -20.81 43.34
CA GLN A 24 7.51 -21.72 42.29
C GLN A 24 7.36 -21.04 40.92
N VAL A 25 8.48 -20.71 40.28
CA VAL A 25 8.50 -20.05 38.97
C VAL A 25 9.02 -21.04 37.92
N LYS A 26 8.12 -21.55 37.07
CA LYS A 26 8.48 -22.43 35.94
C LYS A 26 8.99 -21.57 34.78
N ARG A 27 10.17 -21.89 34.24
CA ARG A 27 10.86 -21.10 33.22
C ARG A 27 11.26 -22.01 32.07
N LYS A 28 10.65 -21.83 30.90
CA LYS A 28 10.86 -22.67 29.72
C LYS A 28 11.30 -21.81 28.54
N ALA A 29 12.32 -22.24 27.83
CA ALA A 29 12.76 -21.57 26.62
C ALA A 29 11.87 -21.92 25.42
N GLY A 30 12.04 -21.15 24.35
CA GLY A 30 11.22 -21.25 23.16
C GLY A 30 11.94 -20.75 21.92
N TRP A 31 11.73 -21.45 20.82
CA TRP A 31 12.27 -21.10 19.51
C TRP A 31 11.14 -20.83 18.54
N ASP A 32 11.09 -19.61 18.02
CA ASP A 32 10.26 -19.25 16.87
C ASP A 32 11.03 -19.57 15.59
N THR A 33 10.60 -20.63 14.90
CA THR A 33 11.38 -21.27 13.84
C THR A 33 10.78 -21.14 12.46
N HIS A 34 9.60 -20.52 12.31
CA HIS A 34 8.90 -20.43 11.03
C HIS A 34 8.94 -19.01 10.46
N GLY A 35 8.51 -18.90 9.19
CA GLY A 35 8.19 -17.63 8.56
C GLY A 35 9.34 -17.01 7.78
N LEU A 36 9.02 -15.84 7.21
CA LEU A 36 9.83 -15.12 6.25
C LEU A 36 11.31 -14.89 6.64
N PRO A 37 11.68 -14.65 7.91
CA PRO A 37 13.08 -14.39 8.27
C PRO A 37 13.99 -15.59 8.00
N VAL A 38 13.48 -16.80 8.25
CA VAL A 38 14.20 -18.05 8.01
C VAL A 38 14.26 -18.33 6.52
N GLU A 39 13.13 -18.15 5.83
CA GLU A 39 13.04 -18.36 4.38
C GLU A 39 14.00 -17.45 3.61
N LEU A 40 14.00 -16.13 3.87
CA LEU A 40 14.90 -15.19 3.19
C LEU A 40 16.38 -15.49 3.47
N GLY A 41 16.70 -15.90 4.71
CA GLY A 41 18.05 -16.33 5.07
C GLY A 41 18.49 -17.56 4.28
N THR A 42 17.59 -18.54 4.16
CA THR A 42 17.82 -19.79 3.43
C THR A 42 17.91 -19.54 1.91
N GLU A 43 17.00 -18.74 1.35
CA GLU A 43 17.01 -18.32 -0.06
C GLU A 43 18.33 -17.65 -0.44
N LYS A 44 18.83 -16.73 0.41
CA LYS A 44 20.11 -16.06 0.21
C LYS A 44 21.29 -17.03 0.24
N GLU A 45 21.31 -17.99 1.18
CA GLU A 45 22.37 -19.00 1.26
C GLU A 45 22.37 -19.94 0.06
N LEU A 46 21.18 -20.28 -0.46
CA LEU A 46 21.01 -21.13 -1.63
C LEU A 46 21.15 -20.38 -2.97
N GLY A 47 21.15 -19.05 -2.95
CA GLY A 47 21.19 -18.23 -4.17
C GLY A 47 19.92 -18.35 -5.02
N ILE A 48 18.77 -18.60 -4.39
CA ILE A 48 17.48 -18.79 -5.05
C ILE A 48 16.49 -17.69 -4.66
N THR A 49 15.39 -17.61 -5.39
CA THR A 49 14.22 -16.79 -5.09
C THR A 49 13.01 -17.67 -4.79
N LYS A 50 11.91 -17.07 -4.35
CA LYS A 50 10.64 -17.79 -4.14
C LYS A 50 10.17 -18.57 -5.39
N GLU A 51 10.41 -18.01 -6.58
CA GLU A 51 9.97 -18.56 -7.87
C GLU A 51 10.72 -19.83 -8.28
N ASP A 52 11.86 -20.09 -7.66
CA ASP A 52 12.69 -21.27 -7.87
C ASP A 52 12.17 -22.48 -7.08
N ILE A 53 11.40 -22.25 -6.02
CA ILE A 53 10.84 -23.29 -5.15
C ILE A 53 9.71 -24.02 -5.89
N GLY A 54 9.83 -25.34 -5.98
CA GLY A 54 8.98 -26.20 -6.80
C GLY A 54 9.42 -26.31 -8.27
N ARG A 55 10.44 -25.55 -8.70
CA ARG A 55 11.00 -25.62 -10.06
C ARG A 55 12.43 -26.18 -10.08
N THR A 56 13.36 -25.53 -9.37
CA THR A 56 14.77 -25.91 -9.31
C THR A 56 15.14 -26.61 -8.00
N ILE A 57 14.38 -26.36 -6.93
CA ILE A 57 14.43 -27.08 -5.66
C ILE A 57 13.04 -27.59 -5.30
N SER A 58 12.92 -28.79 -4.73
CA SER A 58 11.63 -29.29 -4.25
C SER A 58 11.16 -28.54 -3.00
N ILE A 59 9.85 -28.51 -2.74
CA ILE A 59 9.30 -27.90 -1.51
C ILE A 59 9.82 -28.63 -0.26
N GLU A 60 9.98 -29.96 -0.34
CA GLU A 60 10.51 -30.79 0.75
C GLU A 60 11.96 -30.42 1.06
N ASP A 61 12.83 -30.38 0.04
CA ASP A 61 14.24 -30.02 0.20
C ASP A 61 14.42 -28.59 0.73
N TYR A 62 13.57 -27.66 0.26
CA TYR A 62 13.57 -26.28 0.73
C TYR A 62 13.19 -26.17 2.22
N ASN A 63 12.14 -26.90 2.64
CA ASN A 63 11.70 -26.91 4.03
C ASN A 63 12.73 -27.56 4.96
N GLU A 64 13.40 -28.63 4.51
CA GLU A 64 14.50 -29.25 5.26
C GLU A 64 15.73 -28.32 5.33
N ALA A 65 16.02 -27.54 4.28
CA ALA A 65 17.05 -26.51 4.33
C ALA A 65 16.71 -25.43 5.38
N CYS A 66 15.49 -24.90 5.38
CA CYS A 66 15.02 -23.92 6.36
C CYS A 66 15.17 -24.44 7.80
N LYS A 67 14.78 -25.69 8.04
CA LYS A 67 14.91 -26.35 9.34
C LYS A 67 16.36 -26.45 9.81
N LYS A 68 17.29 -26.79 8.91
CA LYS A 68 18.74 -26.84 9.21
C LYS A 68 19.29 -25.46 9.55
N THR A 69 18.90 -24.42 8.79
CA THR A 69 19.34 -23.04 9.01
C THR A 69 18.92 -22.51 10.39
N VAL A 70 17.72 -22.85 10.86
CA VAL A 70 17.26 -22.47 12.21
C VAL A 70 18.11 -23.11 13.31
N MET A 71 18.39 -24.41 13.18
CA MET A 71 19.12 -25.16 14.20
C MET A 71 20.60 -24.74 14.30
N ARG A 72 21.16 -24.16 13.24
CA ARG A 72 22.57 -23.73 13.21
C ARG A 72 22.95 -22.75 14.32
N TYR A 73 22.01 -21.91 14.76
CA TYR A 73 22.30 -20.88 15.76
C TYR A 73 21.95 -21.27 17.20
N THR A 74 21.33 -22.43 17.43
CA THR A 74 20.86 -22.80 18.78
C THR A 74 22.01 -22.92 19.77
N ASP A 75 23.14 -23.49 19.36
CA ASP A 75 24.28 -23.71 20.26
C ASP A 75 24.94 -22.39 20.69
N VAL A 76 25.07 -21.44 19.76
CA VAL A 76 25.57 -20.09 20.04
C VAL A 76 24.66 -19.37 21.03
N TRP A 77 23.35 -19.55 20.90
CA TRP A 77 22.40 -18.98 21.85
C TRP A 77 22.41 -19.68 23.20
N ASN A 78 22.63 -20.99 23.25
CA ASN A 78 22.73 -21.75 24.50
C ASN A 78 23.94 -21.25 25.31
N ASP A 79 25.11 -21.16 24.68
CA ASP A 79 26.34 -20.62 25.26
C ASP A 79 26.14 -19.19 25.81
N LEU A 80 25.48 -18.31 25.04
CA LEU A 80 25.17 -16.96 25.51
C LEU A 80 24.22 -16.96 26.71
N THR A 81 23.22 -17.85 26.72
CA THR A 81 22.23 -17.99 27.81
C THR A 81 22.92 -18.35 29.12
N GLU A 82 23.84 -19.31 29.06
CA GLU A 82 24.62 -19.76 30.21
C GLU A 82 25.57 -18.66 30.71
N LYS A 83 26.36 -18.08 29.80
CA LYS A 83 27.33 -17.02 30.14
C LYS A 83 26.70 -15.79 30.77
N MET A 84 25.49 -15.42 30.36
CA MET A 84 24.76 -14.30 30.97
C MET A 84 24.04 -14.66 32.27
N GLY A 85 24.06 -15.93 32.67
CA GLY A 85 23.41 -16.44 33.87
C GLY A 85 21.88 -16.45 33.79
N TYR A 86 21.29 -16.54 32.59
CA TYR A 86 19.83 -16.58 32.46
C TYR A 86 19.29 -17.97 32.82
N TRP A 87 18.67 -18.11 34.00
CA TRP A 87 18.15 -19.40 34.47
C TRP A 87 16.81 -19.72 33.79
N VAL A 88 16.87 -20.55 32.76
CA VAL A 88 15.72 -21.04 31.98
C VAL A 88 15.99 -22.47 31.53
N ASP A 89 14.94 -23.31 31.44
CA ASP A 89 15.06 -24.66 30.90
C ASP A 89 15.34 -24.60 29.38
N MET A 90 16.57 -24.97 29.02
CA MET A 90 17.06 -25.09 27.65
C MET A 90 17.12 -26.55 27.18
N ASP A 91 16.87 -27.51 28.06
CA ASP A 91 16.93 -28.96 27.76
C ASP A 91 15.62 -29.42 27.10
N ASP A 92 14.48 -28.85 27.51
CA ASP A 92 13.18 -29.04 26.86
C ASP A 92 12.60 -27.71 26.37
N PRO A 93 13.12 -27.06 25.31
CA PRO A 93 12.49 -25.86 24.75
C PRO A 93 11.27 -26.23 23.88
N TYR A 94 10.25 -25.37 23.87
CA TYR A 94 9.22 -25.48 22.84
C TYR A 94 9.77 -24.98 21.49
N ILE A 95 9.38 -25.63 20.40
CA ILE A 95 9.87 -25.32 19.04
C ILE A 95 8.68 -25.30 18.10
N THR A 96 8.51 -24.21 17.33
CA THR A 96 7.27 -24.01 16.57
C THR A 96 7.09 -24.98 15.39
N TYR A 97 8.17 -25.55 14.84
CA TYR A 97 8.09 -26.62 13.83
C TYR A 97 7.78 -28.02 14.38
N LYS A 98 7.77 -28.24 15.71
CA LYS A 98 7.43 -29.56 16.27
C LYS A 98 5.93 -29.81 16.10
N SER A 99 5.57 -31.03 15.67
CA SER A 99 4.18 -31.39 15.31
C SER A 99 3.16 -31.10 16.41
N LYS A 100 3.49 -31.31 17.69
CA LYS A 100 2.58 -31.02 18.81
C LYS A 100 2.30 -29.53 19.01
N TYR A 101 3.27 -28.67 18.68
CA TYR A 101 3.05 -27.22 18.66
C TYR A 101 2.10 -26.86 17.50
N MET A 102 2.36 -27.40 16.31
CA MET A 102 1.54 -27.16 15.12
C MET A 102 0.09 -27.63 15.30
N GLU A 103 -0.11 -28.81 15.88
CA GLU A 103 -1.43 -29.35 16.22
C GLU A 103 -2.21 -28.42 17.18
N SER A 104 -1.52 -27.84 18.17
CA SER A 104 -2.13 -26.87 19.09
C SER A 104 -2.54 -25.58 18.35
N VAL A 105 -1.75 -25.13 17.39
CA VAL A 105 -2.10 -23.98 16.54
C VAL A 105 -3.29 -24.30 15.64
N TRP A 106 -3.37 -25.49 15.05
CA TRP A 106 -4.55 -25.92 14.28
C TRP A 106 -5.80 -25.98 15.14
N TRP A 107 -5.70 -26.47 16.37
CA TRP A 107 -6.82 -26.41 17.32
C TRP A 107 -7.27 -24.98 17.59
N LEU A 108 -6.35 -24.04 17.84
CA LEU A 108 -6.67 -22.61 18.01
C LEU A 108 -7.36 -22.03 16.78
N LEU A 109 -6.85 -22.30 15.57
CA LEU A 109 -7.46 -21.85 14.32
C LEU A 109 -8.89 -22.38 14.17
N LYS A 110 -9.12 -23.66 14.50
CA LYS A 110 -10.46 -24.23 14.53
C LYS A 110 -11.37 -23.51 15.53
N GLN A 111 -10.89 -23.21 16.73
CA GLN A 111 -11.69 -22.48 17.74
C GLN A 111 -12.08 -21.07 17.27
N ILE A 112 -11.22 -20.39 16.51
CA ILE A 112 -11.51 -19.06 15.96
C ILE A 112 -12.49 -19.20 14.77
N TYR A 113 -12.31 -20.21 13.93
CA TYR A 113 -13.22 -20.54 12.84
C TYR A 113 -14.63 -20.86 13.33
N ASP A 114 -14.77 -21.72 14.34
CA ASP A 114 -16.05 -22.12 14.94
C ASP A 114 -16.81 -20.91 15.55
N LYS A 115 -16.11 -19.82 15.85
CA LYS A 115 -16.70 -18.54 16.32
C LYS A 115 -17.11 -17.61 15.19
N GLY A 116 -16.97 -18.01 13.92
CA GLY A 116 -17.28 -17.18 12.75
C GLY A 116 -16.31 -16.03 12.51
N LEU A 117 -15.14 -16.05 13.16
CA LEU A 117 -14.15 -14.98 13.10
C LEU A 117 -13.12 -15.17 11.99
N ILE A 118 -13.09 -16.32 11.30
CA ILE A 118 -12.23 -16.54 10.13
C ILE A 118 -13.04 -16.40 8.85
N TYR A 119 -12.56 -15.61 7.89
CA TYR A 119 -13.17 -15.49 6.56
C TYR A 119 -12.11 -15.34 5.46
N LYS A 120 -12.48 -15.69 4.22
CA LYS A 120 -11.68 -15.42 3.03
C LYS A 120 -12.17 -14.12 2.38
N GLY A 121 -11.26 -13.23 2.02
CA GLY A 121 -11.58 -11.97 1.36
C GLY A 121 -10.57 -11.64 0.27
N TYR A 122 -11.06 -10.98 -0.79
CA TYR A 122 -10.24 -10.33 -1.81
C TYR A 122 -10.16 -8.84 -1.47
N THR A 123 -8.99 -8.39 -1.02
CA THR A 123 -8.81 -7.05 -0.43
C THR A 123 -7.50 -6.44 -0.87
N ILE A 124 -7.44 -5.11 -0.91
CA ILE A 124 -6.19 -4.39 -1.13
C ILE A 124 -5.35 -4.42 0.15
N GLN A 125 -4.11 -4.91 0.04
CA GLN A 125 -3.21 -5.06 1.17
C GLN A 125 -1.79 -4.63 0.82
N PRO A 126 -0.98 -4.24 1.81
CA PRO A 126 0.46 -4.08 1.62
C PRO A 126 1.08 -5.41 1.18
N TYR A 127 1.80 -5.38 0.07
CA TYR A 127 2.40 -6.52 -0.59
C TYR A 127 3.86 -6.22 -0.89
N SER A 128 4.74 -7.19 -0.62
CA SER A 128 6.16 -7.10 -0.98
C SER A 128 6.40 -7.95 -2.22
N PRO A 129 6.66 -7.36 -3.39
CA PRO A 129 6.97 -8.11 -4.60
C PRO A 129 8.23 -8.97 -4.46
N LYS A 130 9.26 -8.45 -3.77
CA LYS A 130 10.50 -9.21 -3.52
C LYS A 130 10.31 -10.38 -2.55
N ALA A 131 9.45 -10.24 -1.54
CA ALA A 131 9.13 -11.37 -0.65
C ALA A 131 8.00 -12.26 -1.19
N GLY A 132 7.29 -11.84 -2.23
CA GLY A 132 6.17 -12.58 -2.82
C GLY A 132 5.00 -12.82 -1.86
N THR A 133 4.74 -11.93 -0.91
CA THR A 133 3.67 -12.12 0.09
C THR A 133 3.06 -10.80 0.58
N GLY A 134 1.78 -10.86 0.95
CA GLY A 134 1.10 -9.81 1.68
C GLY A 134 1.65 -9.67 3.11
N LEU A 135 1.55 -8.47 3.65
CA LEU A 135 1.98 -8.09 5.00
C LEU A 135 0.79 -7.55 5.81
N SER A 136 0.82 -7.76 7.11
CA SER A 136 -0.17 -7.21 8.03
C SER A 136 0.10 -5.74 8.36
N SER A 137 -0.93 -5.03 8.84
CA SER A 137 -0.80 -3.65 9.33
C SER A 137 0.27 -3.52 10.43
N HIS A 138 0.43 -4.53 11.30
CA HIS A 138 1.47 -4.53 12.33
C HIS A 138 2.89 -4.59 11.74
N GLU A 139 3.08 -5.37 10.67
CA GLU A 139 4.38 -5.49 9.99
C GLU A 139 4.78 -4.20 9.27
N VAL A 140 3.82 -3.52 8.65
CA VAL A 140 4.05 -2.23 7.97
C VAL A 140 4.28 -1.08 8.96
N ASN A 141 3.81 -1.22 10.20
CA ASN A 141 4.02 -0.24 11.27
C ASN A 141 5.24 -0.54 12.15
N GLN A 142 6.11 -1.46 11.74
CA GLN A 142 7.39 -1.69 12.43
C GLN A 142 8.30 -0.45 12.33
N PRO A 143 9.12 -0.16 13.35
CA PRO A 143 10.08 0.94 13.29
C PRO A 143 11.00 0.83 12.06
N GLY A 144 11.09 1.90 11.27
CA GLY A 144 11.92 1.95 10.06
C GLY A 144 11.27 1.34 8.81
N ALA A 145 10.03 0.85 8.89
CA ALA A 145 9.26 0.44 7.72
C ALA A 145 8.79 1.65 6.88
N TYR A 146 8.34 2.73 7.52
CA TYR A 146 8.09 4.00 6.83
C TYR A 146 9.37 4.81 6.70
N ARG A 147 9.64 5.31 5.49
CA ARG A 147 10.85 6.08 5.15
C ARG A 147 10.50 7.21 4.21
N ASP A 148 11.19 8.33 4.35
CA ASP A 148 11.05 9.43 3.41
C ASP A 148 11.73 9.07 2.09
N VAL A 149 10.98 9.15 1.01
CA VAL A 149 11.45 8.90 -0.36
C VAL A 149 11.14 10.09 -1.25
N THR A 150 11.94 10.25 -2.30
CA THR A 150 11.73 11.31 -3.30
C THR A 150 11.13 10.71 -4.57
N ASP A 151 9.82 10.82 -4.72
CA ASP A 151 9.10 10.30 -5.89
C ASP A 151 8.81 11.40 -6.92
N THR A 152 8.65 10.99 -8.18
CA THR A 152 8.11 11.86 -9.24
C THR A 152 6.59 11.88 -9.11
N THR A 153 6.01 13.05 -8.88
CA THR A 153 4.56 13.22 -8.81
C THR A 153 4.02 13.80 -10.10
N ILE A 154 2.75 13.50 -10.39
CA ILE A 154 2.06 14.02 -11.58
C ILE A 154 0.70 14.56 -11.15
N VAL A 155 0.42 15.79 -11.57
CA VAL A 155 -0.93 16.32 -11.71
C VAL A 155 -1.38 16.02 -13.13
N ALA A 156 -2.19 14.98 -13.29
CA ALA A 156 -2.73 14.57 -14.58
C ALA A 156 -4.01 15.37 -14.89
N GLN A 157 -4.20 15.72 -16.16
CA GLN A 157 -5.38 16.45 -16.65
C GLN A 157 -6.28 15.50 -17.44
N PHE A 158 -7.44 15.18 -16.86
CA PHE A 158 -8.44 14.28 -17.45
C PHE A 158 -9.49 15.08 -18.20
N LYS A 159 -9.56 14.93 -19.51
CA LYS A 159 -10.51 15.67 -20.35
C LYS A 159 -11.94 15.22 -20.07
N ALA A 160 -12.80 16.12 -19.60
CA ALA A 160 -14.21 15.83 -19.35
C ALA A 160 -14.99 15.71 -20.67
N LEU A 161 -15.98 14.83 -20.70
CA LEU A 161 -16.90 14.69 -21.82
C LEU A 161 -17.96 15.80 -21.74
N VAL A 162 -17.99 16.64 -22.77
CA VAL A 162 -18.78 17.89 -22.80
C VAL A 162 -20.28 17.66 -22.57
N ASP A 163 -20.82 16.56 -23.09
CA ASP A 163 -22.22 16.15 -22.96
C ASP A 163 -22.60 15.72 -21.53
N THR A 164 -21.62 15.42 -20.69
CA THR A 164 -21.83 15.04 -19.28
C THR A 164 -21.60 16.18 -18.30
N LEU A 165 -21.19 17.35 -18.79
CA LEU A 165 -20.97 18.52 -17.94
C LEU A 165 -22.30 19.09 -17.43
N PRO A 166 -22.37 19.48 -16.15
CA PRO A 166 -23.51 20.20 -15.61
C PRO A 166 -23.66 21.56 -16.30
N ALA A 167 -24.87 22.10 -16.35
CA ALA A 167 -25.21 23.30 -17.12
C ALA A 167 -24.30 24.51 -16.82
N PHE A 168 -23.84 24.66 -15.56
CA PHE A 168 -22.97 25.76 -15.16
C PHE A 168 -21.52 25.64 -15.68
N LEU A 169 -21.11 24.46 -16.17
CA LEU A 169 -19.82 24.22 -16.82
C LEU A 169 -19.93 24.14 -18.35
N GLN A 170 -21.15 24.16 -18.90
CA GLN A 170 -21.33 24.16 -20.35
C GLN A 170 -20.94 25.52 -20.93
N GLY A 171 -20.38 25.52 -22.15
CA GLY A 171 -20.01 26.73 -22.89
C GLY A 171 -18.58 27.23 -22.65
N PHE A 172 -17.82 26.64 -21.74
CA PHE A 172 -16.41 26.97 -21.52
C PHE A 172 -15.43 26.24 -22.46
N GLY A 173 -15.93 25.35 -23.33
CA GLY A 173 -15.11 24.53 -24.23
C GLY A 173 -14.59 23.27 -23.54
N ASP A 174 -13.39 22.83 -23.90
CA ASP A 174 -12.74 21.68 -23.27
C ASP A 174 -12.41 22.00 -21.80
N ILE A 175 -12.84 21.12 -20.90
CA ILE A 175 -12.59 21.18 -19.45
C ILE A 175 -11.81 19.95 -19.03
N TYR A 176 -10.85 20.13 -18.12
CA TYR A 176 -10.02 19.07 -17.58
C TYR A 176 -10.10 19.00 -16.06
N LEU A 177 -10.29 17.81 -15.53
CA LEU A 177 -10.24 17.54 -14.09
C LEU A 177 -8.77 17.27 -13.72
N LEU A 178 -8.20 18.05 -12.80
CA LEU A 178 -6.81 17.86 -12.37
C LEU A 178 -6.75 16.89 -11.20
N ALA A 179 -6.16 15.73 -11.36
CA ALA A 179 -5.94 14.79 -10.27
C ALA A 179 -4.44 14.59 -10.01
N TRP A 180 -4.06 14.62 -8.74
CA TRP A 180 -2.67 14.46 -8.32
C TRP A 180 -2.38 13.05 -7.83
N THR A 181 -1.20 12.53 -8.16
CA THR A 181 -0.70 11.25 -7.63
C THR A 181 0.80 11.30 -7.33
N THR A 182 1.20 10.63 -6.25
CA THR A 182 2.59 10.30 -5.92
C THR A 182 3.05 8.95 -6.49
N THR A 183 2.14 8.20 -7.11
CA THR A 183 2.40 6.88 -7.70
C THR A 183 1.97 6.85 -9.17
N PRO A 184 2.70 7.52 -10.10
CA PRO A 184 2.32 7.55 -11.51
C PRO A 184 2.07 6.19 -12.15
N TRP A 185 2.79 5.15 -11.73
CA TRP A 185 2.57 3.77 -12.19
C TRP A 185 1.14 3.24 -11.96
N THR A 186 0.31 3.83 -11.10
CA THR A 186 -1.10 3.44 -10.93
C THR A 186 -2.03 4.09 -11.95
N LEU A 187 -1.60 5.12 -12.68
CA LEU A 187 -2.41 5.84 -13.67
C LEU A 187 -3.00 4.94 -14.78
N PRO A 188 -2.28 3.93 -15.32
CA PRO A 188 -2.87 2.96 -16.24
C PRO A 188 -4.07 2.19 -15.66
N SER A 189 -4.16 2.09 -14.33
CA SER A 189 -5.25 1.41 -13.63
C SER A 189 -6.33 2.34 -13.08
N ASN A 190 -6.35 3.60 -13.55
CA ASN A 190 -7.42 4.53 -13.23
C ASN A 190 -8.77 4.05 -13.77
N THR A 191 -9.81 4.10 -12.93
CA THR A 191 -11.20 3.84 -13.37
C THR A 191 -12.22 4.87 -12.87
N ALA A 192 -11.83 5.79 -11.98
CA ALA A 192 -12.65 6.93 -11.58
C ALA A 192 -11.81 8.12 -11.10
N LEU A 193 -12.46 9.27 -10.89
CA LEU A 193 -11.90 10.39 -10.13
C LEU A 193 -12.75 10.61 -8.90
N THR A 194 -12.15 10.84 -7.74
CA THR A 194 -12.89 11.05 -6.48
C THR A 194 -12.79 12.49 -6.02
N VAL A 195 -13.94 13.07 -5.67
CA VAL A 195 -14.07 14.44 -5.13
C VAL A 195 -14.72 14.42 -3.74
N GLY A 196 -14.32 15.36 -2.89
CA GLY A 196 -14.95 15.56 -1.59
C GLY A 196 -16.27 16.31 -1.74
N PRO A 197 -17.42 15.77 -1.30
CA PRO A 197 -18.73 16.34 -1.59
C PRO A 197 -18.93 17.76 -1.02
N LYS A 198 -18.24 18.08 0.08
CA LYS A 198 -18.34 19.36 0.79
C LYS A 198 -17.25 20.37 0.39
N ILE A 199 -16.25 19.94 -0.38
CA ILE A 199 -15.12 20.78 -0.80
C ILE A 199 -15.59 21.75 -1.90
N ASP A 200 -15.08 22.98 -1.84
CA ASP A 200 -15.25 23.98 -2.88
C ASP A 200 -14.22 23.79 -4.00
N TYR A 201 -14.71 23.71 -5.24
CA TYR A 201 -13.93 23.58 -6.46
C TYR A 201 -14.11 24.81 -7.33
N VAL A 202 -13.11 25.09 -8.16
CA VAL A 202 -13.13 26.21 -9.10
C VAL A 202 -12.76 25.76 -10.50
N LEU A 203 -13.39 26.39 -11.49
CA LEU A 203 -12.99 26.33 -12.88
C LEU A 203 -11.98 27.45 -13.14
N VAL A 204 -10.80 27.09 -13.63
CA VAL A 204 -9.71 28.04 -13.92
C VAL A 204 -9.36 27.97 -15.40
N ARG A 205 -9.43 29.11 -16.08
CA ARG A 205 -8.89 29.27 -17.44
C ARG A 205 -7.40 29.54 -17.37
N THR A 206 -6.61 28.81 -18.16
CA THR A 206 -5.15 28.98 -18.22
C THR A 206 -4.56 28.33 -19.48
N PHE A 207 -3.25 28.12 -19.48
CA PHE A 207 -2.52 27.34 -20.48
C PHE A 207 -1.74 26.22 -19.79
N ASN A 208 -1.55 25.09 -20.48
CA ASN A 208 -0.68 24.03 -20.00
C ASN A 208 0.80 24.49 -20.05
N GLN A 209 1.55 24.31 -18.97
CA GLN A 209 2.94 24.81 -18.88
C GLN A 209 3.97 24.05 -19.74
N TYR A 210 3.60 22.90 -20.29
CA TYR A 210 4.48 22.08 -21.14
C TYR A 210 4.15 22.25 -22.63
N THR A 211 2.87 22.20 -22.98
CA THR A 211 2.42 22.26 -24.38
C THR A 211 1.98 23.66 -24.80
N PHE A 212 1.78 24.57 -23.84
CA PHE A 212 1.27 25.93 -24.03
C PHE A 212 -0.13 25.99 -24.66
N LEU A 213 -0.86 24.87 -24.66
CA LEU A 213 -2.22 24.82 -25.16
C LEU A 213 -3.19 25.48 -24.17
N PRO A 214 -4.19 26.27 -24.65
CA PRO A 214 -5.26 26.78 -23.80
C PRO A 214 -6.01 25.63 -23.12
N THR A 215 -6.32 25.78 -21.84
CA THR A 215 -7.04 24.76 -21.07
C THR A 215 -7.90 25.39 -19.99
N ASN A 216 -9.07 24.81 -19.73
CA ASN A 216 -9.86 25.11 -18.54
C ASN A 216 -9.78 23.94 -17.59
N VAL A 217 -9.40 24.18 -16.35
CA VAL A 217 -9.09 23.13 -15.39
C VAL A 217 -9.92 23.25 -14.12
N ILE A 218 -10.31 22.11 -13.55
CA ILE A 218 -11.03 22.04 -12.28
C ILE A 218 -10.12 21.46 -11.20
N LEU A 219 -10.09 22.14 -10.05
CA LEU A 219 -9.38 21.76 -8.84
C LEU A 219 -10.04 22.42 -7.61
N ALA A 220 -9.70 21.95 -6.41
CA ALA A 220 -10.18 22.54 -5.18
C ALA A 220 -9.67 23.98 -5.01
N LYS A 221 -10.57 24.88 -4.58
CA LYS A 221 -10.32 26.31 -4.41
C LYS A 221 -9.09 26.60 -3.55
N ASN A 222 -8.95 25.88 -2.43
CA ASN A 222 -7.85 26.04 -1.49
C ASN A 222 -6.47 25.65 -2.06
N LEU A 223 -6.45 24.91 -3.17
CA LEU A 223 -5.21 24.39 -3.77
C LEU A 223 -4.77 25.18 -5.02
N VAL A 224 -5.56 26.17 -5.46
CA VAL A 224 -5.19 27.07 -6.58
C VAL A 224 -3.82 27.69 -6.33
N GLY A 225 -3.59 28.29 -5.17
CA GLY A 225 -2.32 28.93 -4.85
C GLY A 225 -1.11 27.98 -4.89
N LYS A 226 -1.30 26.68 -4.60
CA LYS A 226 -0.22 25.67 -4.69
C LYS A 226 0.03 25.25 -6.15
N GLN A 227 -1.03 25.03 -6.91
CA GLN A 227 -0.95 24.54 -8.29
C GLN A 227 -0.53 25.63 -9.29
N PHE A 228 -0.99 26.86 -9.08
CA PHE A 228 -0.71 28.05 -9.90
C PHE A 228 0.34 28.97 -9.25
N SER A 229 1.33 28.37 -8.59
CA SER A 229 2.39 29.11 -7.92
C SER A 229 3.47 29.58 -8.90
N LYS A 230 4.55 28.82 -9.03
CA LYS A 230 5.74 29.21 -9.81
C LYS A 230 5.41 29.23 -11.30
N GLY A 231 5.55 30.41 -11.93
CA GLY A 231 5.36 30.58 -13.37
C GLY A 231 3.95 30.98 -13.78
N PHE A 232 3.03 31.17 -12.84
CA PHE A 232 1.66 31.61 -13.10
C PHE A 232 1.39 32.98 -12.47
N PHE A 233 0.45 33.73 -13.02
CA PHE A 233 -0.07 34.96 -12.43
C PHE A 233 -1.58 35.08 -12.68
N GLU A 234 -2.30 35.60 -11.69
CA GLU A 234 -3.72 35.84 -11.81
C GLU A 234 -3.95 37.07 -12.69
N SER A 235 -4.85 36.98 -13.68
CA SER A 235 -5.24 38.10 -14.53
C SER A 235 -6.72 38.07 -14.87
N ASN A 236 -7.32 39.25 -14.94
CA ASN A 236 -8.68 39.47 -15.44
C ASN A 236 -8.70 40.12 -16.83
N GLU A 237 -7.54 40.48 -17.37
CA GLU A 237 -7.43 41.16 -18.65
C GLU A 237 -7.44 40.15 -19.79
N ALA A 238 -8.42 40.26 -20.70
CA ALA A 238 -8.51 39.36 -21.85
C ALA A 238 -7.25 39.39 -22.73
N GLU A 239 -6.57 40.54 -22.76
CA GLU A 239 -5.33 40.78 -23.49
C GLU A 239 -4.20 39.84 -23.05
N ASP A 240 -4.07 39.55 -21.75
CA ASP A 240 -3.03 38.66 -21.24
C ASP A 240 -3.19 37.24 -21.78
N PHE A 241 -4.42 36.77 -21.94
CA PHE A 241 -4.71 35.46 -22.52
C PHE A 241 -4.54 35.45 -24.05
N THR A 242 -4.88 36.53 -24.75
CA THR A 242 -4.69 36.59 -26.21
C THR A 242 -3.24 36.80 -26.62
N ASN A 243 -2.46 37.49 -25.78
CA ASN A 243 -1.06 37.83 -26.07
C ASN A 243 -0.07 36.76 -25.60
N PHE A 244 -0.50 35.81 -24.78
CA PHE A 244 0.33 34.70 -24.33
C PHE A 244 0.86 33.89 -25.51
N LYS A 245 2.18 33.66 -25.55
CA LYS A 245 2.84 32.87 -26.58
C LYS A 245 3.56 31.67 -25.98
N ALA A 246 3.64 30.60 -26.76
CA ALA A 246 4.40 29.43 -26.39
C ALA A 246 5.85 29.81 -26.04
N GLY A 247 6.31 29.40 -24.85
CA GLY A 247 7.63 29.76 -24.32
C GLY A 247 7.66 30.95 -23.37
N ASP A 248 6.54 31.66 -23.17
CA ASP A 248 6.46 32.73 -22.17
C ASP A 248 6.64 32.18 -20.74
N LYS A 249 7.39 32.93 -19.92
CA LYS A 249 7.76 32.51 -18.55
C LYS A 249 6.64 32.67 -17.52
N LYS A 250 5.61 33.45 -17.86
CA LYS A 250 4.50 33.80 -16.99
C LYS A 250 3.20 33.44 -17.69
N ILE A 251 2.46 32.50 -17.11
CA ILE A 251 1.21 31.98 -17.65
C ILE A 251 0.04 32.64 -16.90
N PRO A 252 -0.87 33.33 -17.61
CA PRO A 252 -2.03 33.92 -16.96
C PRO A 252 -3.02 32.81 -16.53
N TYR A 253 -3.70 33.04 -15.42
CA TYR A 253 -4.86 32.24 -15.03
C TYR A 253 -5.98 33.12 -14.49
N GLN A 254 -7.22 32.66 -14.68
CA GLN A 254 -8.43 33.34 -14.22
C GLN A 254 -9.41 32.33 -13.67
N ILE A 255 -9.96 32.58 -12.48
CA ILE A 255 -11.08 31.81 -11.93
C ILE A 255 -12.36 32.25 -12.63
N LEU A 256 -13.06 31.31 -13.25
CA LEU A 256 -14.27 31.55 -14.03
C LEU A 256 -15.56 31.21 -13.27
N ALA A 257 -15.52 30.15 -12.46
CA ALA A 257 -16.69 29.67 -11.74
C ALA A 257 -16.28 28.91 -10.47
N GLU A 258 -17.19 28.80 -9.51
CA GLU A 258 -17.04 28.00 -8.30
C GLU A 258 -18.21 27.02 -8.17
N CYS A 259 -17.96 25.85 -7.61
CA CYS A 259 -18.97 24.81 -7.36
C CYS A 259 -18.60 23.92 -6.18
N LYS A 260 -19.56 23.17 -5.66
CA LYS A 260 -19.32 22.11 -4.67
C LYS A 260 -18.95 20.80 -5.35
N GLY A 261 -18.14 19.98 -4.66
CA GLY A 261 -17.75 18.66 -5.17
C GLY A 261 -18.94 17.75 -5.49
N SER A 262 -20.05 17.88 -4.76
CA SER A 262 -21.30 17.17 -5.06
C SER A 262 -21.86 17.48 -6.45
N GLU A 263 -21.59 18.65 -7.01
CA GLU A 263 -22.05 19.08 -8.33
C GLU A 263 -21.17 18.55 -9.47
N LEU A 264 -19.97 18.01 -9.15
CA LEU A 264 -19.06 17.39 -10.11
C LEU A 264 -19.30 15.89 -10.28
N VAL A 265 -20.02 15.26 -9.33
CA VAL A 265 -20.28 13.81 -9.34
C VAL A 265 -21.08 13.42 -10.58
N GLY A 266 -20.61 12.37 -11.27
CA GLY A 266 -21.24 11.85 -12.48
C GLY A 266 -20.67 12.40 -13.78
N ILE A 267 -19.85 13.47 -13.75
CA ILE A 267 -19.11 13.93 -14.94
C ILE A 267 -18.25 12.76 -15.45
N LYS A 268 -18.38 12.43 -16.74
CA LYS A 268 -17.53 11.44 -17.40
C LYS A 268 -16.31 12.11 -18.01
N TYR A 269 -15.25 11.36 -18.19
CA TYR A 269 -14.00 11.85 -18.76
C TYR A 269 -13.37 10.82 -19.72
N GLU A 270 -12.53 11.30 -20.62
CA GLU A 270 -11.72 10.47 -21.51
C GLU A 270 -10.65 9.72 -20.70
N GLN A 271 -10.54 8.41 -20.91
CA GLN A 271 -9.51 7.61 -20.27
C GLN A 271 -8.11 8.16 -20.56
N LEU A 272 -7.31 8.39 -19.51
CA LEU A 272 -5.99 9.00 -19.61
C LEU A 272 -5.01 8.17 -20.46
N LEU A 273 -4.94 6.87 -20.19
CA LEU A 273 -4.08 5.90 -20.87
C LEU A 273 -4.93 4.74 -21.39
N THR A 274 -5.14 4.69 -22.70
CA THR A 274 -6.07 3.76 -23.37
C THR A 274 -5.45 2.39 -23.66
N TYR A 275 -4.70 1.84 -22.71
CA TYR A 275 -4.02 0.55 -22.86
C TYR A 275 -4.94 -0.65 -22.58
N ALA A 276 -5.85 -0.53 -21.61
CA ALA A 276 -6.78 -1.57 -21.23
C ALA A 276 -8.10 -0.99 -20.72
N LEU A 277 -9.16 -1.79 -20.78
CA LEU A 277 -10.45 -1.49 -20.16
C LEU A 277 -10.71 -2.48 -19.02
N PRO A 278 -11.46 -2.08 -17.98
CA PRO A 278 -11.94 -3.01 -16.98
C PRO A 278 -12.73 -4.15 -17.63
N TYR A 279 -12.44 -5.39 -17.25
CA TYR A 279 -13.13 -6.55 -17.83
C TYR A 279 -14.64 -6.55 -17.53
N ASN A 280 -15.02 -6.17 -16.31
CA ASN A 280 -16.42 -6.14 -15.88
C ASN A 280 -16.98 -4.72 -16.00
N ASN A 281 -18.16 -4.58 -16.61
CA ASN A 281 -18.95 -3.35 -16.69
C ASN A 281 -18.15 -2.06 -17.04
N PRO A 282 -17.31 -2.07 -18.08
CA PRO A 282 -16.45 -0.93 -18.43
C PRO A 282 -17.22 0.38 -18.69
N GLU A 283 -18.50 0.29 -19.07
CA GLU A 283 -19.39 1.44 -19.29
C GLU A 283 -19.67 2.27 -18.02
N ASN A 284 -19.46 1.70 -16.83
CA ASN A 284 -19.62 2.36 -15.55
C ASN A 284 -18.35 3.08 -15.06
N ALA A 285 -17.21 2.87 -15.73
CA ALA A 285 -15.93 3.49 -15.41
C ALA A 285 -15.82 4.94 -15.92
N PHE A 286 -14.67 5.56 -15.67
CA PHE A 286 -14.24 6.85 -16.18
C PHE A 286 -15.22 7.99 -15.89
N ARG A 287 -15.63 8.08 -14.63
CA ARG A 287 -16.50 9.14 -14.12
C ARG A 287 -16.08 9.63 -12.75
N VAL A 288 -16.56 10.82 -12.40
CA VAL A 288 -16.36 11.41 -11.07
C VAL A 288 -17.30 10.76 -10.06
N ILE A 289 -16.76 10.38 -8.90
CA ILE A 289 -17.46 9.81 -7.74
C ILE A 289 -17.18 10.64 -6.48
N SER A 290 -17.98 10.43 -5.44
CA SER A 290 -17.83 11.10 -4.16
C SER A 290 -17.05 10.25 -3.17
N GLY A 291 -16.17 10.89 -2.39
CA GLY A 291 -15.44 10.24 -1.29
C GLY A 291 -15.11 11.23 -0.18
N ASP A 292 -15.25 10.80 1.07
CA ASP A 292 -15.04 11.63 2.27
C ASP A 292 -13.57 11.73 2.70
N PHE A 293 -12.71 10.84 2.21
CA PHE A 293 -11.27 10.82 2.49
C PHE A 293 -10.48 11.91 1.75
N VAL A 294 -11.09 12.59 0.77
CA VAL A 294 -10.42 13.63 -0.02
C VAL A 294 -10.12 14.84 0.87
N THR A 295 -8.87 15.29 0.87
CA THR A 295 -8.42 16.47 1.62
C THR A 295 -8.03 17.62 0.69
N THR A 296 -7.90 18.81 1.26
CA THR A 296 -7.33 19.98 0.56
C THR A 296 -5.97 20.37 1.14
N GLU A 297 -5.28 19.44 1.81
CA GLU A 297 -3.96 19.69 2.36
C GLU A 297 -2.91 19.74 1.24
N ASP A 298 -2.90 18.75 0.35
CA ASP A 298 -1.98 18.67 -0.79
C ASP A 298 -2.68 18.17 -2.08
N GLY A 299 -1.95 18.17 -3.19
CA GLY A 299 -2.47 17.78 -4.49
C GLY A 299 -3.44 18.82 -5.08
N THR A 300 -4.55 18.36 -5.64
CA THR A 300 -5.54 19.19 -6.34
C THR A 300 -6.93 19.14 -5.72
N GLY A 301 -7.14 18.30 -4.69
CA GLY A 301 -8.46 18.01 -4.14
C GLY A 301 -9.33 17.14 -5.05
N ILE A 302 -8.77 16.58 -6.13
CA ILE A 302 -9.36 15.49 -6.91
C ILE A 302 -8.36 14.34 -6.88
N VAL A 303 -8.83 13.16 -6.50
CA VAL A 303 -8.00 11.96 -6.36
C VAL A 303 -8.19 11.08 -7.60
N HIS A 304 -7.09 10.65 -8.21
CA HIS A 304 -7.13 9.57 -9.19
C HIS A 304 -7.47 8.27 -8.46
N THR A 305 -8.53 7.58 -8.89
CA THR A 305 -8.99 6.37 -8.23
C THR A 305 -8.63 5.14 -9.05
N ALA A 306 -7.82 4.26 -8.47
CA ALA A 306 -7.45 2.95 -8.97
C ALA A 306 -7.85 1.89 -7.92
N PRO A 307 -9.08 1.35 -7.97
CA PRO A 307 -9.61 0.41 -6.98
C PRO A 307 -8.76 -0.86 -6.81
N THR A 308 -7.95 -1.17 -7.82
CA THR A 308 -7.01 -2.29 -7.81
C THR A 308 -5.84 -2.09 -6.86
N PHE A 309 -5.43 -0.85 -6.55
CA PHE A 309 -4.19 -0.56 -5.81
C PHE A 309 -4.37 0.38 -4.61
N GLY A 310 -5.60 0.79 -4.29
CA GLY A 310 -5.90 1.63 -3.13
C GLY A 310 -7.04 1.06 -2.29
N ALA A 311 -6.89 1.02 -0.97
CA ALA A 311 -7.94 0.52 -0.08
C ALA A 311 -9.14 1.49 0.00
N ASP A 312 -8.86 2.79 0.15
CA ASP A 312 -9.90 3.83 0.12
C ASP A 312 -10.54 3.91 -1.28
N ASP A 313 -9.73 3.80 -2.34
CA ASP A 313 -10.19 3.73 -3.73
C ASP A 313 -11.18 2.57 -3.94
N ALA A 314 -10.82 1.37 -3.48
CA ALA A 314 -11.69 0.19 -3.57
C ALA A 314 -13.00 0.38 -2.81
N LYS A 315 -12.95 1.02 -1.64
CA LYS A 315 -14.13 1.31 -0.83
C LYS A 315 -15.07 2.27 -1.56
N VAL A 316 -14.59 3.46 -1.98
CA VAL A 316 -15.46 4.45 -2.63
C VAL A 316 -15.95 3.99 -4.00
N ALA A 317 -15.15 3.21 -4.73
CA ALA A 317 -15.55 2.59 -5.99
C ALA A 317 -16.74 1.64 -5.81
N LYS A 318 -16.72 0.85 -4.72
CA LYS A 318 -17.80 -0.08 -4.36
C LYS A 318 -19.05 0.65 -3.85
N GLU A 319 -18.88 1.76 -3.13
CA GLU A 319 -19.99 2.58 -2.62
C GLU A 319 -20.65 3.43 -3.72
N ALA A 320 -19.95 3.69 -4.83
CA ALA A 320 -20.49 4.43 -5.95
C ALA A 320 -21.64 3.67 -6.64
N VAL A 321 -22.61 4.43 -7.18
CA VAL A 321 -23.75 3.88 -7.90
C VAL A 321 -23.83 4.48 -9.31
N PRO A 322 -23.77 3.68 -10.39
CA PRO A 322 -23.37 2.25 -10.43
C PRO A 322 -21.95 2.02 -9.90
N GLU A 323 -21.64 0.82 -9.42
CA GLU A 323 -20.29 0.48 -8.92
C GLU A 323 -19.20 0.78 -9.96
N ILE A 324 -18.08 1.37 -9.52
CA ILE A 324 -16.92 1.57 -10.38
C ILE A 324 -16.14 0.26 -10.47
N PRO A 325 -15.93 -0.30 -11.67
CA PRO A 325 -15.19 -1.54 -11.79
C PRO A 325 -13.68 -1.33 -11.52
N PRO A 326 -13.00 -2.31 -10.88
CA PRO A 326 -11.55 -2.31 -10.79
C PRO A 326 -10.92 -2.59 -12.15
N MET A 327 -9.72 -2.04 -12.40
CA MET A 327 -8.95 -2.35 -13.61
C MET A 327 -8.33 -3.74 -13.48
N LEU A 328 -9.07 -4.76 -13.92
CA LEU A 328 -8.63 -6.14 -14.04
C LEU A 328 -8.77 -6.61 -15.49
N VAL A 329 -7.81 -7.40 -15.93
CA VAL A 329 -7.71 -7.97 -17.28
C VAL A 329 -7.50 -9.47 -17.20
N LYS A 330 -7.82 -10.20 -18.28
CA LYS A 330 -7.54 -11.64 -18.34
C LYS A 330 -6.07 -11.89 -18.66
N ASP A 331 -5.46 -12.81 -17.91
CA ASP A 331 -4.17 -13.40 -18.24
C ASP A 331 -4.31 -14.54 -19.27
N ASP A 332 -3.20 -15.24 -19.54
CA ASP A 332 -3.17 -16.38 -20.49
C ASP A 332 -3.97 -17.61 -20.03
N ASN A 333 -4.40 -17.65 -18.77
CA ASN A 333 -5.20 -18.72 -18.18
C ASN A 333 -6.66 -18.29 -17.93
N ASP A 334 -7.11 -17.20 -18.56
CA ASP A 334 -8.44 -16.61 -18.37
C ASP A 334 -8.74 -16.11 -16.93
N ILE A 335 -7.70 -15.91 -16.11
CA ILE A 335 -7.82 -15.41 -14.74
C ILE A 335 -7.77 -13.87 -14.75
N LEU A 336 -8.67 -13.24 -14.00
CA LEU A 336 -8.66 -11.79 -13.82
C LEU A 336 -7.50 -11.37 -12.94
N VAL A 337 -6.58 -10.58 -13.50
CA VAL A 337 -5.38 -10.09 -12.84
C VAL A 337 -5.26 -8.57 -12.97
N PRO A 338 -4.56 -7.90 -12.04
CA PRO A 338 -4.18 -6.50 -12.18
C PRO A 338 -3.25 -6.25 -13.37
N LEU A 339 -3.09 -4.98 -13.74
CA LEU A 339 -2.12 -4.57 -14.78
C LEU A 339 -0.66 -4.68 -14.35
N VAL A 340 -0.41 -4.91 -13.05
CA VAL A 340 0.91 -5.16 -12.46
C VAL A 340 0.90 -6.57 -11.91
N ASP A 341 1.92 -7.37 -12.16
CA ASP A 341 2.02 -8.74 -11.66
C ASP A 341 2.52 -8.80 -10.21
N LEU A 342 2.56 -10.02 -9.65
CA LEU A 342 3.06 -10.28 -8.30
C LEU A 342 4.57 -10.02 -8.13
N GLN A 343 5.32 -9.81 -9.20
CA GLN A 343 6.73 -9.38 -9.14
C GLN A 343 6.86 -7.85 -9.16
N GLY A 344 5.75 -7.11 -9.30
CA GLY A 344 5.77 -5.66 -9.42
C GLY A 344 6.15 -5.19 -10.82
N LYS A 345 5.92 -6.00 -11.86
CA LYS A 345 6.11 -5.62 -13.26
C LYS A 345 4.79 -5.33 -13.94
N PHE A 346 4.77 -4.38 -14.86
CA PHE A 346 3.62 -4.23 -15.74
C PHE A 346 3.43 -5.48 -16.61
N THR A 347 2.17 -5.91 -16.73
CA THR A 347 1.76 -7.00 -17.62
C THR A 347 1.88 -6.58 -19.09
N LYS A 348 1.72 -7.54 -20.00
CA LYS A 348 1.74 -7.30 -21.45
C LYS A 348 0.66 -6.33 -21.95
N HIS A 349 -0.34 -6.05 -21.12
CA HIS A 349 -1.48 -5.21 -21.46
C HIS A 349 -1.17 -3.70 -21.34
N VAL A 350 -0.01 -3.32 -20.79
CA VAL A 350 0.36 -1.90 -20.56
C VAL A 350 1.29 -1.36 -21.66
N GLY A 351 1.03 -1.76 -22.92
CA GLY A 351 1.71 -1.26 -24.11
C GLY A 351 3.23 -1.15 -23.97
N PRO A 352 3.84 0.04 -24.17
CA PRO A 352 5.29 0.22 -24.16
C PRO A 352 5.96 0.02 -22.79
N PHE A 353 5.17 -0.04 -21.71
CA PHE A 353 5.68 -0.25 -20.35
C PHE A 353 5.66 -1.72 -19.92
N ALA A 354 5.13 -2.62 -20.76
CA ALA A 354 5.07 -4.05 -20.48
C ALA A 354 6.44 -4.62 -20.05
N GLY A 355 6.45 -5.41 -18.99
CA GLY A 355 7.64 -6.06 -18.43
C GLY A 355 8.55 -5.18 -17.57
N LYS A 356 8.33 -3.86 -17.52
CA LYS A 356 9.10 -2.95 -16.65
C LYS A 356 8.60 -3.03 -15.21
N TYR A 357 9.52 -2.92 -14.24
CA TYR A 357 9.13 -2.82 -12.83
C TYR A 357 8.52 -1.45 -12.54
N VAL A 358 7.49 -1.42 -11.68
CA VAL A 358 6.82 -0.19 -11.25
C VAL A 358 7.68 0.68 -10.31
N LYS A 359 8.67 0.07 -9.65
CA LYS A 359 9.67 0.72 -8.81
C LYS A 359 11.07 0.24 -9.20
N ASN A 360 12.02 1.17 -9.28
CA ASN A 360 13.39 0.86 -9.74
C ASN A 360 14.14 -0.03 -8.74
N GLU A 361 13.76 0.04 -7.47
CA GLU A 361 14.26 -0.74 -6.35
C GLU A 361 14.05 -2.25 -6.56
N TYR A 362 13.16 -2.66 -7.47
CA TYR A 362 12.96 -4.07 -7.79
C TYR A 362 13.94 -4.64 -8.82
N TYR A 363 14.74 -3.81 -9.50
CA TYR A 363 15.81 -4.30 -10.37
C TYR A 363 17.00 -4.82 -9.56
N SER A 364 17.77 -5.75 -10.13
CA SER A 364 19.03 -6.16 -9.53
C SER A 364 20.04 -5.01 -9.61
N ALA A 365 21.06 -5.04 -8.74
CA ALA A 365 22.10 -4.01 -8.71
C ALA A 365 22.76 -3.85 -10.10
N GLY A 366 22.71 -2.64 -10.65
CA GLY A 366 23.28 -2.31 -11.96
C GLY A 366 22.35 -2.57 -13.17
N GLU A 367 21.16 -3.14 -12.96
CA GLU A 367 20.18 -3.41 -14.02
C GLU A 367 19.06 -2.37 -14.11
N ALA A 368 18.96 -1.48 -13.13
CA ALA A 368 17.93 -0.46 -13.10
C ALA A 368 18.07 0.50 -14.31
N PRO A 369 16.97 0.83 -14.99
CA PRO A 369 17.00 1.79 -16.10
C PRO A 369 17.34 3.19 -15.59
N GLU A 370 17.96 4.01 -16.47
CA GLU A 370 18.31 5.40 -16.16
C GLU A 370 17.08 6.23 -15.76
N LYS A 371 15.95 5.98 -16.43
CA LYS A 371 14.65 6.60 -16.13
C LYS A 371 13.74 5.53 -15.55
N SER A 372 13.14 5.82 -14.39
CA SER A 372 12.07 4.98 -13.86
C SER A 372 10.82 5.08 -14.72
N VAL A 373 9.93 4.08 -14.62
CA VAL A 373 8.67 4.09 -15.36
C VAL A 373 7.79 5.30 -15.00
N ASP A 374 7.84 5.75 -13.74
CA ASP A 374 7.17 6.98 -13.31
C ASP A 374 7.67 8.23 -14.07
N VAL A 375 8.98 8.29 -14.37
CA VAL A 375 9.58 9.37 -15.16
C VAL A 375 9.20 9.24 -16.64
N GLU A 376 9.19 8.02 -17.19
CA GLU A 376 8.76 7.80 -18.58
C GLU A 376 7.28 8.15 -18.78
N LEU A 377 6.40 7.73 -17.86
CA LEU A 377 4.99 8.12 -17.84
C LEU A 377 4.83 9.64 -17.76
N ALA A 378 5.63 10.30 -16.92
CA ALA A 378 5.60 11.76 -16.83
C ALA A 378 6.02 12.44 -18.14
N ILE A 379 6.99 11.90 -18.88
CA ILE A 379 7.40 12.41 -20.20
C ILE A 379 6.26 12.23 -21.20
N LEU A 380 5.71 11.02 -21.30
CA LEU A 380 4.59 10.71 -22.20
C LEU A 380 3.41 11.65 -21.97
N LEU A 381 2.98 11.81 -20.71
CA LEU A 381 1.84 12.65 -20.38
C LEU A 381 2.12 14.15 -20.62
N LYS A 382 3.37 14.61 -20.53
CA LYS A 382 3.72 15.99 -20.92
C LYS A 382 3.58 16.21 -22.43
N GLU A 383 4.10 15.27 -23.23
CA GLU A 383 4.07 15.34 -24.68
C GLU A 383 2.63 15.27 -25.22
N GLU A 384 1.77 14.47 -24.59
CA GLU A 384 0.37 14.28 -24.99
C GLU A 384 -0.60 15.34 -24.43
N ASN A 385 -0.11 16.41 -23.79
CA ASN A 385 -0.97 17.38 -23.10
C ASN A 385 -1.92 16.72 -22.07
N LYS A 386 -1.39 15.78 -21.28
CA LYS A 386 -2.11 15.04 -20.23
C LYS A 386 -1.51 15.21 -18.84
N ALA A 387 -0.35 15.85 -18.71
CA ALA A 387 0.22 16.30 -17.44
C ALA A 387 0.10 17.82 -17.34
N PHE A 388 -0.47 18.31 -16.24
CA PHE A 388 -0.52 19.73 -15.91
C PHE A 388 0.72 20.17 -15.13
N LYS A 389 1.19 19.36 -14.18
CA LYS A 389 2.37 19.63 -13.35
C LYS A 389 3.09 18.34 -12.99
N VAL A 390 4.42 18.33 -13.04
CA VAL A 390 5.29 17.22 -12.68
C VAL A 390 6.43 17.76 -11.84
N GLU A 391 6.59 17.22 -10.63
CA GLU A 391 7.62 17.66 -9.69
C GLU A 391 8.11 16.51 -8.81
N LYS A 392 9.30 16.68 -8.24
CA LYS A 392 9.79 15.79 -7.20
C LYS A 392 9.15 16.16 -5.87
N TYR A 393 8.68 15.17 -5.14
CA TYR A 393 8.03 15.36 -3.84
C TYR A 393 8.61 14.37 -2.84
N VAL A 394 8.86 14.85 -1.62
CA VAL A 394 9.36 14.03 -0.51
C VAL A 394 8.17 13.66 0.36
N HIS A 395 7.98 12.36 0.56
CA HIS A 395 6.89 11.83 1.38
C HIS A 395 7.29 10.52 2.05
N SER A 396 6.55 10.16 3.10
CA SER A 396 6.77 8.91 3.81
C SER A 396 6.11 7.75 3.06
N TYR A 397 6.90 6.75 2.67
CA TYR A 397 6.45 5.58 1.91
C TYR A 397 6.73 4.27 2.67
N PRO A 398 5.81 3.29 2.63
CA PRO A 398 5.98 2.02 3.33
C PRO A 398 6.96 1.09 2.60
N HIS A 399 7.89 0.52 3.36
CA HIS A 399 8.87 -0.46 2.91
C HIS A 399 8.72 -1.76 3.71
N SER A 400 9.12 -2.85 3.09
CA SER A 400 9.21 -4.16 3.74
C SER A 400 10.20 -4.08 4.89
N TRP A 401 9.75 -4.40 6.10
CA TRP A 401 10.61 -4.47 7.29
C TRP A 401 11.71 -5.56 7.21
N ARG A 402 11.71 -6.36 6.13
CA ARG A 402 12.66 -7.45 5.90
C ARG A 402 13.53 -7.28 4.67
N THR A 403 12.93 -6.90 3.55
CA THR A 403 13.68 -6.74 2.29
C THR A 403 14.14 -5.31 2.10
N ASP A 404 13.69 -4.36 2.92
CA ASP A 404 13.95 -2.92 2.80
C ASP A 404 13.40 -2.26 1.53
N GLU A 405 12.73 -3.04 0.67
CA GLU A 405 12.16 -2.58 -0.60
C GLU A 405 10.76 -1.96 -0.45
N PRO A 406 10.37 -1.05 -1.37
CA PRO A 406 9.04 -0.43 -1.37
C PRO A 406 7.91 -1.47 -1.40
N LEU A 407 6.84 -1.23 -0.65
CA LEU A 407 5.62 -2.04 -0.70
C LEU A 407 4.63 -1.50 -1.72
N LEU A 408 3.87 -2.40 -2.34
CA LEU A 408 2.72 -2.04 -3.16
C LEU A 408 1.44 -2.36 -2.39
N TYR A 409 0.42 -1.51 -2.50
CA TYR A 409 -0.92 -1.92 -2.12
C TYR A 409 -1.49 -2.73 -3.29
N TYR A 410 -1.84 -3.99 -3.04
CA TYR A 410 -2.13 -4.96 -4.09
C TYR A 410 -3.33 -5.83 -3.71
N PRO A 411 -4.17 -6.25 -4.68
CA PRO A 411 -5.32 -7.06 -4.37
C PRO A 411 -4.90 -8.52 -4.17
N LEU A 412 -5.18 -9.07 -2.99
CA LEU A 412 -4.80 -10.43 -2.64
C LEU A 412 -6.00 -11.20 -2.10
N ASP A 413 -6.10 -12.47 -2.52
CA ASP A 413 -6.89 -13.47 -1.83
C ASP A 413 -6.20 -13.82 -0.51
N SER A 414 -6.87 -13.57 0.61
CA SER A 414 -6.30 -13.86 1.93
C SER A 414 -7.35 -14.34 2.91
N TRP A 415 -6.89 -15.10 3.89
CA TRP A 415 -7.65 -15.46 5.07
C TRP A 415 -7.41 -14.43 6.16
N PHE A 416 -8.50 -14.01 6.80
CA PHE A 416 -8.52 -12.97 7.81
C PHE A 416 -9.10 -13.47 9.12
N ILE A 417 -8.66 -12.86 10.21
CA ILE A 417 -9.34 -12.92 11.50
C ILE A 417 -10.07 -11.59 11.71
N LYS A 418 -11.38 -11.64 11.96
CA LYS A 418 -12.26 -10.49 12.28
C LYS A 418 -11.93 -9.88 13.64
N VAL A 419 -10.83 -9.15 13.70
CA VAL A 419 -10.40 -8.45 14.93
C VAL A 419 -11.37 -7.33 15.25
N THR A 420 -11.97 -6.70 14.23
CA THR A 420 -12.94 -5.62 14.39
C THR A 420 -14.15 -6.01 15.25
N ASP A 421 -14.62 -7.27 15.16
CA ASP A 421 -15.72 -7.80 15.97
C ASP A 421 -15.39 -7.98 17.46
N ILE A 422 -14.09 -8.02 17.82
CA ILE A 422 -13.63 -8.30 19.19
C ILE A 422 -12.72 -7.22 19.77
N LYS A 423 -12.43 -6.14 19.03
CA LYS A 423 -11.44 -5.14 19.41
C LYS A 423 -11.80 -4.41 20.71
N ASP A 424 -13.08 -4.16 20.96
CA ASP A 424 -13.53 -3.49 22.18
C ASP A 424 -13.24 -4.36 23.41
N ARG A 425 -13.56 -5.65 23.33
CA ARG A 425 -13.19 -6.61 24.37
C ARG A 425 -11.68 -6.72 24.57
N MET A 426 -10.89 -6.68 23.48
CA MET A 426 -9.42 -6.67 23.59
C MET A 426 -8.92 -5.42 24.31
N PHE A 427 -9.54 -4.26 24.03
CA PHE A 427 -9.25 -3.01 24.71
C PHE A 427 -9.62 -3.07 26.20
N ASP A 428 -10.81 -3.56 26.55
CA ASP A 428 -11.24 -3.71 27.94
C ASP A 428 -10.31 -4.63 28.73
N LEU A 429 -9.90 -5.75 28.12
CA LEU A 429 -8.92 -6.65 28.72
C LEU A 429 -7.55 -5.99 28.89
N ASN A 430 -7.14 -5.13 27.95
CA ASN A 430 -5.89 -4.38 28.06
C ASN A 430 -5.88 -3.44 29.27
N GLU A 431 -7.02 -2.86 29.66
CA GLU A 431 -7.12 -2.02 30.87
C GLU A 431 -6.92 -2.80 32.17
N THR A 432 -7.15 -4.12 32.15
CA THR A 432 -6.89 -4.98 33.32
C THR A 432 -5.40 -5.31 33.53
N ILE A 433 -4.55 -5.02 32.53
CA ILE A 433 -3.13 -5.35 32.54
C ILE A 433 -2.33 -4.26 33.29
N ASN A 434 -1.49 -4.67 34.24
CA ASN A 434 -0.58 -3.76 34.94
C ASN A 434 0.66 -3.43 34.08
N TRP A 435 0.55 -2.44 33.21
CA TRP A 435 1.62 -2.01 32.31
C TRP A 435 2.72 -1.20 33.00
N LYS A 436 3.97 -1.47 32.61
CA LYS A 436 5.16 -0.71 33.02
C LYS A 436 6.04 -0.40 31.79
N PRO A 437 6.08 0.87 31.32
CA PRO A 437 5.35 2.04 31.81
C PRO A 437 3.87 2.03 31.40
N LYS A 438 3.03 2.68 32.21
CA LYS A 438 1.57 2.80 32.00
C LYS A 438 1.22 3.39 30.63
N ALA A 439 1.96 4.42 30.21
CA ALA A 439 1.79 5.10 28.92
C ALA A 439 1.97 4.19 27.69
N THR A 440 2.76 3.11 27.79
CA THR A 440 2.91 2.15 26.67
C THR A 440 1.64 1.31 26.49
N GLY A 441 1.06 0.83 27.60
CA GLY A 441 -0.12 -0.03 27.57
C GLY A 441 -1.42 0.70 27.28
N GLU A 442 -1.69 1.74 28.05
CA GLU A 442 -2.94 2.51 27.92
C GLU A 442 -2.87 3.48 26.74
N GLY A 443 -1.71 4.05 26.47
CA GLY A 443 -1.49 4.97 25.35
C GLY A 443 -1.25 4.22 24.05
N ARG A 444 0.02 3.79 23.82
CA ARG A 444 0.43 3.27 22.50
C ARG A 444 -0.34 2.02 22.09
N PHE A 445 -0.41 1.01 22.96
CA PHE A 445 -1.08 -0.26 22.64
C PHE A 445 -2.61 -0.13 22.69
N GLY A 446 -3.15 0.59 23.69
CA GLY A 446 -4.58 0.87 23.80
C GLY A 446 -5.14 1.63 22.58
N ASN A 447 -4.47 2.70 22.14
CA ASN A 447 -4.87 3.44 20.93
C ASN A 447 -4.78 2.59 19.66
N TRP A 448 -3.80 1.68 19.59
CA TRP A 448 -3.69 0.75 18.47
C TRP A 448 -4.86 -0.24 18.45
N LEU A 449 -5.26 -0.80 19.61
CA LEU A 449 -6.41 -1.71 19.72
C LEU A 449 -7.73 -1.06 19.28
N LYS A 450 -7.98 0.20 19.67
CA LYS A 450 -9.21 0.92 19.27
C LYS A 450 -9.36 1.07 17.76
N ASN A 451 -8.23 1.19 17.07
CA ASN A 451 -8.14 1.37 15.61
C ASN A 451 -7.70 0.07 14.90
N ALA A 452 -7.81 -1.08 15.57
CA ALA A 452 -7.39 -2.35 14.99
C ALA A 452 -8.30 -2.73 13.81
N ASN A 453 -7.66 -3.05 12.69
CA ASN A 453 -8.30 -3.63 11.51
C ASN A 453 -8.24 -5.16 11.56
N ASP A 454 -9.00 -5.82 10.70
CA ASP A 454 -8.96 -7.27 10.57
C ASP A 454 -7.55 -7.77 10.22
N TRP A 455 -7.16 -8.87 10.86
CA TRP A 455 -5.81 -9.38 10.77
C TRP A 455 -5.68 -10.32 9.58
N ASN A 456 -4.89 -9.93 8.58
CA ASN A 456 -4.47 -10.84 7.51
C ASN A 456 -3.59 -11.97 8.09
N LEU A 457 -4.17 -13.17 8.15
CA LEU A 457 -3.58 -14.38 8.72
C LEU A 457 -2.74 -15.15 7.69
N SER A 458 -3.21 -15.31 6.46
CA SER A 458 -2.55 -16.16 5.47
C SER A 458 -1.28 -15.53 4.90
N ARG A 459 -0.29 -16.36 4.56
CA ARG A 459 0.90 -15.98 3.80
C ARG A 459 1.11 -17.00 2.68
N SER A 460 1.43 -16.53 1.48
CA SER A 460 1.69 -17.41 0.33
C SER A 460 3.15 -17.84 0.33
N ARG A 461 3.55 -18.67 1.31
CA ARG A 461 4.94 -19.05 1.62
C ARG A 461 5.04 -20.56 1.93
N TYR A 462 6.26 -21.10 2.04
CA TYR A 462 6.50 -22.55 2.10
C TYR A 462 6.85 -23.05 3.51
N TRP A 463 7.66 -22.31 4.27
CA TRP A 463 8.12 -22.69 5.61
C TRP A 463 7.28 -22.04 6.71
N GLY A 464 6.22 -22.74 7.12
CA GLY A 464 5.31 -22.28 8.17
C GLY A 464 4.28 -23.33 8.57
N ILE A 465 3.35 -22.93 9.44
CA ILE A 465 2.22 -23.78 9.84
C ILE A 465 1.14 -23.66 8.76
N PRO A 466 0.77 -24.75 8.06
CA PRO A 466 -0.29 -24.71 7.06
C PRO A 466 -1.64 -24.32 7.68
N LEU A 467 -2.49 -23.62 6.93
CA LEU A 467 -3.88 -23.41 7.33
C LEU A 467 -4.67 -24.72 7.14
N PRO A 468 -5.29 -25.29 8.19
CA PRO A 468 -5.98 -26.58 8.12
C PRO A 468 -7.41 -26.42 7.57
N ILE A 469 -7.54 -25.92 6.34
CA ILE A 469 -8.81 -25.65 5.67
C ILE A 469 -8.81 -26.46 4.37
N TRP A 470 -9.77 -27.37 4.23
CA TRP A 470 -9.93 -28.25 3.07
C TRP A 470 -11.21 -27.94 2.31
#